data_AF-A0A9D8IXK4-F1
#
_entry.id   AF-A0A9D8IXK4-F1
#
_cell.length_a   1.000
_cell.length_b   1.000
_cell.length_c   1.000
_cell.angle_alpha   90.00
_cell.angle_beta   90.00
_cell.angle_gamma   90.00
#
_symmetry.space_group_name_H-M   'P 1'
#
loop_
_entity.id
_entity.type
_entity.pdbx_description
1 polymer ?
#
loop_
_entity_poly.entity_id
_entity_poly.type
_entity_poly.pdbx_seq_one_letter_code
_entity_poly.pdbx_strand_id
1 'polypeptide(L)'
;TAIRFHPVEIVLSMFVKMLLVAALGVPPVAVLAFEVILNACAHFNHGNVRLGPRGEGVCRLLLITPDLHRIHHSADPRETNTNFGFSVPWWDRLCGTYLPHPASGQAALRIGLDEVRDHTHLRLVDLLKLPFRAWRVPVEG
;
A
#
# COMPACT_ATOMS: atom_id res chain seq x y z
N THR A 1 0.75 -5.36 -2.59
CA THR A 1 2.20 -5.07 -2.48
C THR A 1 2.75 -5.27 -1.07
N ALA A 2 1.94 -5.63 -0.07
CA ALA A 2 2.30 -5.73 1.36
C ALA A 2 3.65 -6.37 1.78
N ILE A 3 4.27 -7.22 0.95
CA ILE A 3 5.40 -8.07 1.37
C ILE A 3 6.56 -8.06 0.35
N ARG A 4 6.58 -7.10 -0.58
CA ARG A 4 7.63 -7.01 -1.61
C ARG A 4 8.60 -5.88 -1.27
N PHE A 5 9.62 -6.19 -0.49
CA PHE A 5 10.69 -5.25 -0.11
C PHE A 5 12.06 -5.86 -0.36
N HIS A 6 13.07 -5.03 -0.56
CA HIS A 6 14.45 -5.50 -0.62
C HIS A 6 14.92 -5.89 0.80
N PRO A 7 15.68 -6.99 1.01
CA PRO A 7 16.10 -7.40 2.36
C PRO A 7 16.85 -6.32 3.15
N VAL A 8 17.71 -5.55 2.47
CA VAL A 8 18.45 -4.43 3.09
C VAL A 8 17.50 -3.34 3.59
N GLU A 9 16.42 -3.05 2.85
CA GLU A 9 15.43 -2.04 3.20
C GLU A 9 14.66 -2.45 4.46
N ILE A 10 14.25 -3.73 4.55
CA ILE A 10 13.56 -4.27 5.73
C ILE A 10 14.47 -4.18 6.96
N VAL A 11 15.72 -4.65 6.86
CA VAL A 11 16.66 -4.66 7.98
C VAL A 11 16.94 -3.24 8.47
N LEU A 12 17.18 -2.29 7.56
CA LEU A 12 17.41 -0.90 7.91
C LEU A 12 16.17 -0.26 8.56
N SER A 13 15.00 -0.45 7.96
CA SER A 13 13.73 0.07 8.50
C SER A 13 13.44 -0.48 9.89
N MET A 14 13.67 -1.77 10.09
CA MET A 14 13.47 -2.41 11.39
C MET A 14 14.47 -1.92 12.43
N PHE A 15 15.74 -1.72 12.06
CA PHE A 15 16.75 -1.14 12.95
C PHE A 15 16.36 0.27 13.42
N VAL A 16 16.00 1.16 12.49
CA VAL A 16 15.58 2.53 12.83
C VAL A 16 14.32 2.53 13.68
N LYS A 17 13.32 1.71 13.33
CA LYS A 17 12.08 1.56 14.11
C LYS A 17 12.36 1.13 15.55
N MET A 18 13.20 0.09 15.73
CA MET A 18 13.56 -0.42 17.06
C MET A 18 14.34 0.62 17.88
N LEU A 19 15.24 1.37 17.25
CA LEU A 19 15.98 2.45 17.91
C LEU A 19 15.03 3.53 18.43
N LEU A 20 14.07 3.97 17.62
CA LEU A 20 13.10 5.00 18.01
C LEU A 20 12.16 4.50 19.12
N VAL A 21 11.68 3.26 19.02
CA VAL A 21 10.86 2.61 20.06
C VAL A 21 11.61 2.60 21.40
N ALA A 22 12.89 2.21 21.39
CA ALA A 22 13.72 2.20 22.59
C ALA A 22 13.97 3.61 23.12
N ALA A 23 14.31 4.57 22.24
CA ALA A 23 14.60 5.96 22.61
C ALA A 23 13.38 6.67 23.23
N LEU A 24 12.18 6.39 22.74
CA LEU A 24 10.92 6.94 23.26
C LEU A 24 10.38 6.17 24.47
N GLY A 25 11.02 5.07 24.87
CA GLY A 25 10.57 4.24 25.99
C GLY A 25 9.20 3.61 25.78
N VAL A 26 8.83 3.29 24.54
CA VAL A 26 7.50 2.75 24.22
C VAL A 26 7.33 1.37 24.88
N PRO A 27 6.25 1.13 25.63
CA PRO A 27 6.03 -0.15 26.29
C PRO A 27 5.97 -1.31 25.28
N PRO A 28 6.60 -2.47 25.55
CA PRO A 28 6.60 -3.61 24.62
C PRO A 28 5.19 -4.08 24.23
N VAL A 29 4.23 -4.01 25.15
CA VAL A 29 2.83 -4.35 24.88
C VAL A 29 2.17 -3.42 23.85
N ALA A 30 2.52 -2.13 23.86
CA ALA A 30 2.01 -1.16 22.90
C ALA A 30 2.59 -1.42 21.50
N VAL A 31 3.89 -1.77 21.43
CA VAL A 31 4.55 -2.17 20.18
C VAL A 31 3.89 -3.44 19.62
N LEU A 32 3.67 -4.44 20.46
CA LEU A 32 3.00 -5.69 20.04
C LEU A 32 1.58 -5.43 19.52
N ALA A 33 0.78 -4.65 20.25
CA ALA A 33 -0.57 -4.29 19.82
C ALA A 33 -0.56 -3.53 18.49
N PHE A 34 0.34 -2.57 18.34
CA PHE A 34 0.53 -1.83 17.09
C PHE A 34 0.86 -2.77 15.93
N GLU A 35 1.83 -3.68 16.09
CA GLU A 35 2.22 -4.63 15.04
C GLU A 35 1.06 -5.55 14.65
N VAL A 36 0.28 -6.05 15.62
CA VAL A 36 -0.89 -6.88 15.34
C VAL A 36 -1.92 -6.11 14.51
N ILE A 37 -2.25 -4.88 14.91
CA ILE A 37 -3.21 -4.04 14.20
C ILE A 37 -2.70 -3.67 12.80
N LEU A 38 -1.43 -3.29 12.69
CA LEU A 38 -0.78 -2.93 11.44
C LEU A 38 -0.85 -4.10 10.43
N ASN A 39 -0.47 -5.30 10.87
CA ASN A 39 -0.50 -6.49 10.02
C ASN A 39 -1.94 -6.91 9.67
N ALA A 40 -2.89 -6.81 10.61
CA ALA A 40 -4.30 -7.06 10.32
C ALA A 40 -4.84 -6.11 9.24
N CYS A 41 -4.50 -4.81 9.31
CA CYS A 41 -4.85 -3.83 8.29
C CYS A 41 -4.18 -4.16 6.95
N ALA A 42 -2.90 -4.54 6.95
CA ALA A 42 -2.14 -4.95 5.76
C ALA A 42 -2.79 -6.13 5.04
N HIS A 43 -3.22 -7.14 5.79
CA HIS A 43 -3.88 -8.31 5.23
C HIS A 43 -5.29 -7.99 4.74
N PHE A 44 -6.02 -7.14 5.46
CA PHE A 44 -7.35 -6.72 5.07
C PHE A 44 -7.32 -5.90 3.77
N ASN A 45 -6.53 -4.82 3.71
CA ASN A 45 -6.50 -3.90 2.58
C ASN A 45 -5.92 -4.53 1.28
N HIS A 46 -5.11 -5.58 1.41
CA HIS A 46 -4.61 -6.39 0.28
C HIS A 46 -5.36 -7.71 0.07
N GLY A 47 -6.39 -7.98 0.86
CA GLY A 47 -7.20 -9.18 0.75
C GLY A 47 -8.10 -9.16 -0.48
N ASN A 48 -8.54 -10.33 -0.94
CA ASN A 48 -9.52 -10.46 -2.03
C ASN A 48 -10.97 -10.52 -1.50
N VAL A 49 -11.25 -9.76 -0.45
CA VAL A 49 -12.57 -9.74 0.21
C VAL A 49 -13.45 -8.70 -0.47
N ARG A 50 -14.62 -9.11 -0.95
CA ARG A 50 -15.63 -8.21 -1.51
C ARG A 50 -16.67 -7.89 -0.46
N LEU A 51 -16.72 -6.65 -0.01
CA LEU A 51 -17.78 -6.16 0.87
C LEU A 51 -19.01 -5.80 0.03
N GLY A 52 -20.20 -6.11 0.52
CA GLY A 52 -21.44 -5.60 -0.07
C GLY A 52 -21.53 -4.07 0.09
N PRO A 53 -22.38 -3.35 -0.69
CA PRO A 53 -22.40 -1.89 -0.72
C PRO A 53 -22.55 -1.22 0.65
N ARG A 54 -23.38 -1.78 1.54
CA ARG A 54 -23.54 -1.28 2.92
C ARG A 54 -22.30 -1.51 3.77
N GLY A 55 -21.73 -2.71 3.72
CA GLY A 55 -20.51 -3.05 4.45
C GLY A 55 -19.35 -2.18 4.00
N GLU A 56 -19.20 -2.02 2.69
CA GLU A 56 -18.20 -1.15 2.09
C GLU A 56 -18.37 0.31 2.53
N GLY A 57 -19.60 0.83 2.55
CA GLY A 57 -19.90 2.20 2.99
C GLY A 57 -19.61 2.47 4.46
N VAL A 58 -19.85 1.49 5.34
CA VAL A 58 -19.56 1.61 6.78
C VAL A 58 -18.09 1.40 7.08
N CYS A 59 -17.47 0.34 6.52
CA CYS A 59 -16.06 0.02 6.77
C CYS A 59 -15.13 1.15 6.35
N ARG A 60 -15.39 1.79 5.20
CA ARG A 60 -14.59 2.92 4.69
C ARG A 60 -14.68 4.22 5.52
N LEU A 61 -15.43 4.22 6.62
CA LEU A 61 -15.39 5.31 7.60
C LEU A 61 -14.22 5.18 8.56
N LEU A 62 -13.76 3.95 8.81
CA LEU A 62 -12.74 3.65 9.82
C LEU A 62 -11.49 2.99 9.23
N LEU A 63 -11.67 2.13 8.23
CA LEU A 63 -10.59 1.31 7.66
C LEU A 63 -10.43 1.56 6.16
N ILE A 64 -9.19 1.44 5.70
CA ILE A 64 -8.92 1.33 4.27
C ILE A 64 -9.37 -0.05 3.80
N THR A 65 -10.42 -0.08 2.98
CA THR A 65 -10.99 -1.30 2.42
C THR A 65 -10.16 -1.81 1.24
N PRO A 66 -10.30 -3.10 0.85
CA PRO A 66 -9.71 -3.60 -0.38
C PRO A 66 -10.02 -2.72 -1.60
N ASP A 67 -11.26 -2.27 -1.73
CA ASP A 67 -11.70 -1.46 -2.88
C ASP A 67 -11.07 -0.05 -2.87
N LEU A 68 -10.93 0.60 -1.70
CA LEU A 68 -10.20 1.87 -1.61
C LEU A 68 -8.71 1.69 -1.93
N HIS A 69 -8.11 0.64 -1.38
CA HIS A 69 -6.68 0.40 -1.56
C HIS A 69 -6.33 0.03 -3.00
N ARG A 70 -7.20 -0.70 -3.70
CA ARG A 70 -7.01 -1.05 -5.11
C ARG A 70 -6.92 0.18 -6.02
N ILE A 71 -7.65 1.25 -5.72
CA ILE A 71 -7.59 2.52 -6.47
C ILE A 71 -6.18 3.12 -6.42
N HIS A 72 -5.53 3.09 -5.26
CA HIS A 72 -4.13 3.51 -5.13
C HIS A 72 -3.18 2.66 -5.99
N HIS A 73 -3.51 1.40 -6.26
CA HIS A 73 -2.76 0.53 -7.17
C HIS A 73 -3.20 0.61 -8.64
N SER A 74 -4.08 1.56 -8.98
CA SER A 74 -4.47 1.81 -10.37
C SER A 74 -3.24 2.08 -11.23
N ALA A 75 -3.34 1.74 -12.51
CA ALA A 75 -2.35 2.13 -13.52
C ALA A 75 -2.55 3.59 -14.00
N ASP A 76 -3.68 4.24 -13.68
CA ASP A 76 -3.93 5.65 -14.03
C ASP A 76 -3.34 6.56 -12.93
N PRO A 77 -2.35 7.43 -13.23
CA PRO A 77 -1.73 8.31 -12.24
C PRO A 77 -2.71 9.21 -11.48
N ARG A 78 -3.88 9.54 -12.06
CA ARG A 78 -4.91 10.34 -11.40
C ARG A 78 -5.62 9.57 -10.29
N GLU A 79 -5.61 8.25 -10.36
CA GLU A 79 -6.15 7.34 -9.35
C GLU A 79 -5.04 6.83 -8.41
N THR A 80 -3.86 6.48 -8.94
CA THR A 80 -2.70 6.03 -8.16
C THR A 80 -2.31 7.03 -7.07
N ASN A 81 -2.34 8.32 -7.40
CA ASN A 81 -1.98 9.41 -6.49
C ASN A 81 -3.14 9.82 -5.55
N THR A 82 -3.94 8.85 -5.11
CA THR A 82 -5.05 9.02 -4.16
C THR A 82 -5.04 7.87 -3.14
N ASN A 83 -5.80 8.01 -2.06
CA ASN A 83 -5.98 6.98 -1.02
C ASN A 83 -4.66 6.44 -0.44
N PHE A 84 -3.76 7.34 -0.03
CA PHE A 84 -2.44 7.05 0.55
C PHE A 84 -2.52 6.45 1.97
N GLY A 85 -3.65 6.62 2.66
CA GLY A 85 -3.88 6.01 3.96
C GLY A 85 -3.67 4.50 3.93
N PHE A 86 -2.96 3.98 4.93
CA PHE A 86 -2.69 2.55 5.04
C PHE A 86 -3.74 1.82 5.89
N SER A 87 -3.97 2.30 7.12
CA SER A 87 -4.94 1.69 8.05
C SER A 87 -6.28 2.41 8.04
N VAL A 88 -6.26 3.75 8.03
CA VAL A 88 -7.46 4.59 8.18
C VAL A 88 -7.57 5.63 7.05
N PRO A 89 -8.78 5.97 6.57
CA PRO A 89 -9.00 6.89 5.45
C PRO A 89 -8.99 8.37 5.85
N TRP A 90 -8.86 8.68 7.15
CA TRP A 90 -8.98 10.04 7.66
C TRP A 90 -7.89 10.97 7.15
N TRP A 91 -6.68 10.45 6.96
CA TRP A 91 -5.57 11.19 6.38
C TRP A 91 -5.88 11.65 4.97
N ASP A 92 -6.46 10.78 4.14
CA ASP A 92 -6.84 11.15 2.78
C ASP A 92 -7.96 12.18 2.72
N ARG A 93 -8.90 12.11 3.67
CA ARG A 93 -9.96 13.12 3.79
C ARG A 93 -9.41 14.46 4.24
N LEU A 94 -8.48 14.46 5.19
CA LEU A 94 -7.83 15.67 5.70
C LEU A 94 -6.95 16.33 4.64
N CYS A 95 -6.20 15.53 3.87
CA CYS A 95 -5.28 16.01 2.86
C CYS A 95 -5.91 16.18 1.46
N GLY A 96 -7.21 15.87 1.30
CA GLY A 96 -7.91 16.01 0.02
C GLY A 96 -7.53 14.98 -1.05
N THR A 97 -6.94 13.84 -0.66
CA THR A 97 -6.50 12.76 -1.56
C THR A 97 -7.46 11.58 -1.57
N TYR A 98 -8.65 11.71 -0.96
CA TYR A 98 -9.62 10.63 -0.89
C TYR A 98 -10.42 10.48 -2.20
N LEU A 99 -10.32 9.32 -2.86
CA LEU A 99 -11.08 8.97 -4.06
C LEU A 99 -11.98 7.75 -3.79
N PRO A 100 -13.32 7.91 -3.73
CA PRO A 100 -14.21 6.82 -3.32
C PRO A 100 -14.40 5.74 -4.39
N HIS A 101 -14.23 6.07 -5.67
CA HIS A 101 -14.49 5.20 -6.81
C HIS A 101 -13.53 5.50 -7.97
N PRO A 102 -13.00 4.47 -8.66
CA PRO A 102 -12.25 4.68 -9.89
C PRO A 102 -13.20 4.99 -11.07
N ALA A 103 -12.69 5.67 -12.09
CA ALA A 103 -13.48 6.10 -13.26
C ALA A 103 -14.04 4.90 -14.05
N SER A 104 -13.31 3.80 -14.11
CA SER A 104 -13.71 2.56 -14.80
C SER A 104 -14.59 1.63 -13.96
N GLY A 105 -14.81 1.96 -12.69
CA GLY A 105 -15.44 1.06 -11.72
C GLY A 105 -14.51 -0.07 -11.25
N GLN A 106 -14.84 -0.67 -10.10
CA GLN A 106 -13.96 -1.64 -9.41
C GLN A 106 -13.66 -2.91 -10.21
N ALA A 107 -14.53 -3.29 -11.15
CA ALA A 107 -14.38 -4.51 -11.94
C ALA A 107 -13.41 -4.35 -13.13
N ALA A 108 -13.37 -3.17 -13.74
CA ALA A 108 -12.51 -2.88 -14.90
C ALA A 108 -11.20 -2.18 -14.50
N LEU A 109 -10.96 -1.97 -13.20
CA LEU A 109 -9.77 -1.33 -12.68
C LEU A 109 -8.50 -2.11 -13.05
N ARG A 110 -7.66 -1.47 -13.87
CA ARG A 110 -6.36 -2.00 -14.28
C ARG A 110 -5.33 -1.68 -13.20
N ILE A 111 -4.66 -2.71 -12.68
CA ILE A 111 -3.68 -2.61 -11.60
C ILE A 111 -2.27 -2.89 -12.12
N GLY A 112 -1.29 -2.18 -11.55
CA GLY A 112 0.14 -2.42 -11.76
C GLY A 112 0.79 -1.45 -12.75
N LEU A 113 2.12 -1.52 -12.78
CA LEU A 113 2.97 -0.71 -13.65
C LEU A 113 3.12 -1.39 -15.01
N ASP A 114 2.85 -0.65 -16.09
CA ASP A 114 2.97 -1.17 -17.45
C ASP A 114 4.44 -1.52 -17.79
N GLU A 115 5.40 -0.85 -17.14
CA GLU A 115 6.85 -0.98 -17.36
C GLU A 115 7.46 -2.30 -16.84
N VAL A 116 6.77 -3.01 -15.93
CA VAL A 116 7.30 -4.22 -15.25
C VAL A 116 6.38 -5.43 -15.45
N ARG A 117 5.61 -5.43 -16.54
CA ARG A 117 4.60 -6.46 -16.81
C ARG A 117 5.18 -7.75 -17.40
N ASP A 118 6.39 -7.70 -17.95
CA ASP A 118 7.04 -8.87 -18.54
C ASP A 118 7.60 -9.81 -17.46
N HIS A 119 6.93 -10.95 -17.30
CA HIS A 119 7.26 -11.97 -16.30
C HIS A 119 8.58 -12.70 -16.55
N THR A 120 9.17 -12.58 -17.75
CA THR A 120 10.44 -13.25 -18.10
C THR A 120 11.66 -12.70 -17.34
N HIS A 121 11.53 -11.51 -16.73
CA HIS A 121 12.59 -10.81 -15.99
C HIS A 121 12.38 -10.75 -14.47
N LEU A 122 11.56 -11.64 -13.89
CA LEU A 122 11.22 -11.61 -12.45
C LEU A 122 11.93 -12.68 -11.59
N ARG A 123 13.13 -13.14 -11.98
CA ARG A 123 13.91 -14.06 -11.12
C ARG A 123 14.35 -13.33 -9.85
N LEU A 124 14.63 -14.07 -8.76
CA LEU A 124 15.06 -13.50 -7.48
C LEU A 124 16.22 -12.49 -7.63
N VAL A 125 17.22 -12.84 -8.45
CA VAL A 125 18.38 -11.96 -8.72
C VAL A 125 17.97 -10.69 -9.47
N ASP A 126 17.03 -10.79 -10.40
CA ASP A 126 16.54 -9.64 -11.15
C ASP A 126 15.74 -8.69 -10.23
N LEU A 127 14.93 -9.24 -9.31
CA LEU A 127 14.20 -8.48 -8.29
C LEU A 127 15.13 -7.78 -7.29
N LEU A 128 16.22 -8.44 -6.86
CA LEU A 128 17.21 -7.84 -5.95
C LEU A 128 17.99 -6.70 -6.62
N LYS A 129 18.21 -6.77 -7.94
CA LYS A 129 18.90 -5.72 -8.70
C LYS A 129 17.97 -4.56 -9.11
N LEU A 130 16.66 -4.76 -9.07
CA LEU A 130 15.66 -3.80 -9.50
C LEU A 130 15.84 -2.38 -8.91
N PRO A 131 16.06 -2.18 -7.59
CA PRO A 131 16.24 -0.84 -7.02
C PRO A 131 17.51 -0.11 -7.48
N PHE A 132 18.47 -0.81 -8.09
CA PHE A 132 19.73 -0.23 -8.59
C PHE A 132 19.71 0.00 -10.10
N ARG A 133 18.61 -0.32 -10.78
CA ARG A 133 18.43 -0.03 -12.21
C ARG A 133 17.92 1.40 -12.37
N ALA A 134 18.54 2.15 -13.26
CA ALA A 134 18.04 3.47 -13.64
C ALA A 134 16.68 3.31 -14.33
N TRP A 135 15.63 3.82 -13.70
CA TRP A 135 14.32 3.90 -14.32
C TRP A 135 14.29 5.07 -15.30
N ARG A 136 13.88 4.82 -16.54
CA ARG A 136 13.44 5.91 -17.42
C ARG A 136 11.98 6.14 -17.10
N VAL A 137 11.67 7.21 -16.38
CA VAL A 137 10.30 7.71 -16.29
C VAL A 137 9.98 8.30 -17.67
N PRO A 138 8.98 7.80 -18.41
CA PRO A 138 8.53 8.47 -19.61
C PRO A 138 8.04 9.85 -19.19
N VAL A 139 8.70 10.89 -19.66
CA VAL A 139 8.19 12.26 -19.54
C VAL A 139 7.15 12.37 -20.66
N GLU A 140 5.89 12.08 -20.35
CA GLU A 140 4.80 12.42 -21.27
C GLU A 140 4.68 13.95 -21.29
N GLY A 141 4.86 14.54 -22.49
CA GLY A 141 4.70 15.96 -22.76
C GLY A 141 3.28 16.31 -23.21
#